data_AF-A0A5C8B7L6-F1
#
_entry.id   AF-A0A5C8B7L6-F1
#
_cell.length_a   1.000
_cell.length_b   1.000
_cell.length_c   1.000
_cell.angle_alpha   90.00
_cell.angle_beta   90.00
_cell.angle_gamma   90.00
#
_symmetry.space_group_name_H-M   'P 1'
#
loop_
_entity.id
_entity.type
_entity.pdbx_description
1 polymer ?
#
loop_
_entity_poly.entity_id
_entity_poly.type
_entity_poly.pdbx_seq_one_letter_code
_entity_poly.pdbx_strand_id
1 'polypeptide(L)'
;MIDKIIKIIKNVPWMLVLLIIFWLVVLAVMGYRYFNIDKKLQNYLYNDYHSESTQVDSITAGTAYQIMRQLNNGSLGDRQLITLSNNARQFINLEDAVLYTNQGELHAAYNNGNGLYTLFFNQIPISQIANPNIIYAFKLNNNNLILIFDAEVVNGDHIYAMLEISDSTRRILHELGNSESMIDATLSPNGNCIFLKFEDARKYTEDGDFQIYQYCGGNSVFKILDVKSEAYYQQKFANYSAKQIVNLAKNDRCLDKSNSGFYLSRECNYGIKYCYMFRQITKPTQDKYYKMLDKACNSTSVSTVYQAIISR
;
A
#
# COMPACT_ATOMS: atom_id res chain seq x y z
N MET A 1 6.61 35.08 44.93
CA MET A 1 6.94 34.20 43.77
C MET A 1 5.69 33.85 42.97
N ILE A 2 4.59 33.49 43.66
CA ILE A 2 3.27 33.22 43.08
C ILE A 2 2.71 34.41 42.27
N ASP A 3 2.82 35.65 42.77
CA ASP A 3 2.31 36.84 42.06
C ASP A 3 3.01 37.14 40.74
N LYS A 4 4.29 36.75 40.59
CA LYS A 4 5.03 36.89 39.32
C LYS A 4 4.52 35.89 38.28
N ILE A 5 4.15 34.68 38.70
CA ILE A 5 3.61 33.64 37.80
C ILE A 5 2.21 34.03 37.32
N ILE A 6 1.36 34.57 38.21
CA ILE A 6 -0.01 35.02 37.87
C ILE A 6 0.01 36.19 36.87
N LYS A 7 0.98 37.10 36.99
CA LYS A 7 1.11 38.25 36.07
C LYS A 7 1.54 37.83 34.65
N ILE A 8 2.33 36.77 34.53
CA ILE A 8 2.74 36.20 33.23
C ILE A 8 1.56 35.50 32.56
N ILE A 9 0.76 34.74 33.33
CA ILE A 9 -0.42 34.01 32.81
C ILE A 9 -1.48 34.97 32.23
N LYS A 10 -1.68 36.15 32.82
CA LYS A 10 -2.65 37.15 32.33
C LYS A 10 -2.29 37.77 30.96
N ASN A 11 -1.03 37.73 30.55
CA ASN A 11 -0.56 38.31 29.29
C ASN A 11 -0.52 37.30 28.14
N VAL A 12 -0.83 36.03 28.40
CA VAL A 12 -0.88 35.01 27.34
C VAL A 12 -2.21 35.16 26.59
N PRO A 13 -2.19 35.34 25.26
CA PRO A 13 -3.41 35.37 24.47
C PRO A 13 -4.18 34.07 24.65
N TRP A 14 -5.47 34.15 25.00
CA TRP A 14 -6.32 32.97 25.18
C TRP A 14 -6.36 32.07 23.94
N MET A 15 -6.17 32.65 22.74
CA MET A 15 -6.02 31.90 21.49
C MET A 15 -4.81 30.95 21.49
N LEU A 16 -3.69 31.35 22.08
CA LEU A 16 -2.51 30.48 22.21
C LEU A 16 -2.78 29.30 23.16
N VAL A 17 -3.53 29.54 24.25
CA VAL A 17 -3.93 28.49 25.18
C VAL A 17 -4.85 27.48 24.50
N LEU A 18 -5.85 27.95 23.75
CA LEU A 18 -6.75 27.07 22.98
C LEU A 18 -6.01 26.27 21.91
N LEU A 19 -5.03 26.88 21.23
CA LEU A 19 -4.23 26.21 20.20
C LEU A 19 -3.35 25.11 20.79
N ILE A 20 -2.74 25.35 21.96
CA ILE A 20 -1.96 24.33 22.68
C ILE A 20 -2.87 23.17 23.13
N ILE A 21 -4.05 23.46 23.69
CA ILE A 21 -5.01 22.44 24.11
C ILE A 21 -5.47 21.61 22.90
N PHE A 22 -5.75 22.25 21.76
CA PHE A 22 -6.13 21.56 20.53
C PHE A 22 -5.04 20.57 20.09
N TRP A 23 -3.76 21.00 20.06
CA TRP A 23 -2.66 20.11 19.71
C TRP A 23 -2.45 18.98 20.72
N LEU A 24 -2.66 19.22 22.02
CA LEU A 24 -2.61 18.16 23.03
C LEU A 24 -3.69 17.10 22.81
N VAL A 25 -4.91 17.49 22.43
CA VAL A 25 -5.99 16.54 22.09
C VAL A 25 -5.65 15.77 20.82
N VAL A 26 -5.16 16.45 19.77
CA VAL A 26 -4.74 15.79 18.52
C VAL A 26 -3.64 14.76 18.78
N LEU A 27 -2.61 15.13 19.56
CA LEU A 27 -1.51 14.23 19.93
C LEU A 27 -1.99 13.08 20.81
N ALA A 28 -2.91 13.31 21.75
CA ALA A 28 -3.49 12.26 22.58
C ALA A 28 -4.30 11.26 21.75
N VAL A 29 -5.08 11.73 20.77
CA VAL A 29 -5.84 10.87 19.85
C VAL A 29 -4.90 10.08 18.95
N MET A 30 -3.86 10.72 18.38
CA MET A 30 -2.85 10.03 17.57
C MET A 30 -2.09 8.99 18.41
N GLY A 31 -1.67 9.35 19.61
CA GLY A 31 -0.96 8.46 20.54
C GLY A 31 -1.83 7.28 20.96
N TYR A 32 -3.08 7.52 21.36
CA TYR A 32 -4.03 6.46 21.68
C TYR A 32 -4.22 5.51 20.50
N ARG A 33 -4.44 6.05 19.28
CA ARG A 33 -4.56 5.22 18.08
C ARG A 33 -3.30 4.41 17.80
N TYR A 34 -2.11 5.01 17.91
CA TYR A 34 -0.83 4.32 17.71
C TYR A 34 -0.60 3.20 18.73
N PHE A 35 -0.95 3.42 20.01
CA PHE A 35 -0.75 2.43 21.06
C PHE A 35 -1.83 1.34 21.11
N ASN A 36 -3.01 1.60 20.54
CA ASN A 36 -4.14 0.66 20.53
C ASN A 36 -4.32 -0.07 19.18
N ILE A 37 -3.33 0.02 18.27
CA ILE A 37 -3.14 -0.97 17.21
C ILE A 37 -3.06 -2.33 17.90
N ASP A 38 -3.72 -3.35 17.34
CA ASP A 38 -3.70 -4.70 17.91
C ASP A 38 -2.28 -5.27 17.84
N LYS A 39 -1.48 -4.98 18.87
CA LYS A 39 -0.06 -5.36 18.94
C LYS A 39 0.12 -6.87 18.90
N LYS A 40 -0.89 -7.66 19.30
CA LYS A 40 -0.85 -9.12 19.17
C LYS A 40 -0.95 -9.53 17.72
N LEU A 41 -1.88 -8.94 16.97
CA LEU A 41 -2.00 -9.17 15.54
C LEU A 41 -0.77 -8.66 14.78
N GLN A 42 -0.28 -7.47 15.12
CA GLN A 42 0.93 -6.90 14.53
C GLN A 42 2.16 -7.78 14.80
N ASN A 43 2.36 -8.23 16.04
CA ASN A 43 3.45 -9.13 16.38
C ASN A 43 3.29 -10.51 15.74
N TYR A 44 2.06 -11.01 15.59
CA TYR A 44 1.79 -12.27 14.88
C TYR A 44 2.17 -12.14 13.40
N LEU A 45 1.66 -11.10 12.72
CA LEU A 45 1.99 -10.81 11.33
C LEU A 45 3.49 -10.57 11.13
N TYR A 46 4.12 -9.83 12.04
CA TYR A 46 5.55 -9.54 12.00
C TYR A 46 6.39 -10.79 12.21
N ASN A 47 6.10 -11.59 13.25
CA ASN A 47 6.87 -12.79 13.59
C ASN A 47 6.69 -13.90 12.56
N ASP A 48 5.49 -14.06 11.98
CA ASP A 48 5.26 -15.05 10.94
C ASP A 48 6.03 -14.68 9.67
N TYR A 49 5.94 -13.41 9.24
CA TYR A 49 6.63 -12.89 8.05
C TYR A 49 8.16 -12.82 8.22
N HIS A 50 8.67 -12.57 9.44
CA HIS A 50 10.11 -12.52 9.73
C HIS A 50 10.67 -13.82 10.32
N SER A 51 9.87 -14.89 10.43
CA SER A 51 10.39 -16.18 10.87
C SER A 51 11.35 -16.74 9.82
N GLU A 52 12.62 -16.93 10.20
CA GLU A 52 13.61 -17.60 9.36
C GLU A 52 13.22 -19.08 9.20
N SER A 53 12.35 -19.40 8.25
CA SER A 53 12.19 -20.78 7.81
C SER A 53 13.45 -21.19 7.04
N THR A 54 14.25 -22.01 7.71
CA THR A 54 15.32 -22.79 7.12
C THR A 54 14.68 -23.76 6.12
N GLN A 55 15.14 -23.73 4.86
CA GLN A 55 14.59 -24.35 3.65
C GLN A 55 13.62 -23.46 2.86
N VAL A 56 14.21 -22.59 2.05
CA VAL A 56 13.55 -21.89 0.94
C VAL A 56 13.32 -22.89 -0.19
N ASP A 57 12.29 -23.72 -0.06
CA ASP A 57 11.58 -24.20 -1.23
C ASP A 57 10.49 -23.18 -1.58
N SER A 58 10.23 -23.05 -2.88
CA SER A 58 9.43 -22.03 -3.55
C SER A 58 7.96 -21.94 -3.06
N ILE A 59 7.74 -21.46 -1.84
CA ILE A 59 6.42 -21.20 -1.25
C ILE A 59 6.01 -19.78 -1.65
N THR A 60 5.66 -19.70 -2.93
CA THR A 60 4.90 -18.65 -3.62
C THR A 60 3.68 -18.24 -2.80
N ALA A 61 3.57 -16.96 -2.41
CA ALA A 61 2.32 -16.23 -2.07
C ALA A 61 1.29 -16.87 -1.10
N GLY A 62 1.54 -18.08 -0.62
CA GLY A 62 0.55 -19.02 -0.10
C GLY A 62 0.46 -19.00 1.42
N THR A 63 1.55 -18.67 2.11
CA THR A 63 1.56 -18.48 3.56
C THR A 63 0.83 -17.19 3.94
N ALA A 64 1.09 -16.07 3.27
CA ALA A 64 0.33 -14.84 3.45
C ALA A 64 -1.16 -14.98 3.04
N TYR A 65 -1.43 -15.72 1.97
CA TYR A 65 -2.80 -16.11 1.60
C TYR A 65 -3.45 -16.97 2.70
N GLN A 66 -2.72 -17.88 3.34
CA GLN A 66 -3.23 -18.65 4.46
C GLN A 66 -3.41 -17.84 5.75
N ILE A 67 -2.58 -16.82 6.01
CA ILE A 67 -2.79 -15.88 7.13
C ILE A 67 -4.08 -15.08 6.91
N MET A 68 -4.29 -14.53 5.71
CA MET A 68 -5.53 -13.81 5.37
C MET A 68 -6.74 -14.75 5.34
N ARG A 69 -6.57 -15.99 4.87
CA ARG A 69 -7.62 -17.03 4.91
C ARG A 69 -7.93 -17.52 6.33
N GLN A 70 -6.95 -17.58 7.22
CA GLN A 70 -7.14 -17.90 8.64
C GLN A 70 -7.83 -16.76 9.39
N LEU A 71 -7.55 -15.50 9.04
CA LEU A 71 -8.35 -14.34 9.48
C LEU A 71 -9.80 -14.40 8.96
N ASN A 72 -10.03 -15.08 7.83
CA ASN A 72 -11.32 -15.20 7.13
C ASN A 72 -12.15 -16.44 7.49
N ASN A 73 -11.67 -17.35 8.34
CA ASN A 73 -12.44 -18.56 8.72
C ASN A 73 -13.62 -18.29 9.68
N GLY A 74 -13.95 -17.01 9.95
CA GLY A 74 -15.19 -16.59 10.60
C GLY A 74 -16.18 -15.99 9.60
N SER A 75 -17.11 -16.80 9.08
CA SER A 75 -18.40 -16.38 8.50
C SER A 75 -18.43 -15.02 7.75
N LEU A 76 -17.73 -14.92 6.62
CA LEU A 76 -17.71 -13.72 5.75
C LEU A 76 -18.90 -13.58 4.80
N GLY A 77 -19.78 -14.59 4.72
CA GLY A 77 -20.84 -14.67 3.70
C GLY A 77 -21.73 -13.44 3.59
N ASP A 78 -21.93 -12.70 4.68
CA ASP A 78 -22.84 -11.54 4.73
C ASP A 78 -22.14 -10.18 4.80
N ARG A 79 -20.79 -10.13 4.87
CA ARG A 79 -20.03 -8.89 5.15
C ARG A 79 -19.14 -8.42 4.01
N GLN A 80 -18.80 -9.32 3.10
CA GLN A 80 -18.14 -9.01 1.83
C GLN A 80 -19.22 -9.04 0.74
N LEU A 81 -19.52 -7.87 0.16
CA LEU A 81 -20.65 -7.75 -0.78
C LEU A 81 -20.31 -8.18 -2.21
N ILE A 82 -19.03 -8.44 -2.48
CA ILE A 82 -18.53 -8.98 -3.75
C ILE A 82 -18.06 -10.41 -3.52
N THR A 83 -18.76 -11.37 -4.14
CA THR A 83 -18.44 -12.80 -4.08
C THR A 83 -17.50 -13.21 -5.20
N LEU A 84 -16.59 -14.16 -4.90
CA LEU A 84 -15.87 -14.93 -5.90
C LEU A 84 -16.82 -15.98 -6.49
N SER A 85 -17.16 -15.86 -7.76
CA SER A 85 -17.91 -16.88 -8.50
C SER A 85 -16.97 -17.52 -9.52
N ASN A 86 -16.82 -18.85 -9.50
CA ASN A 86 -15.91 -19.59 -10.41
C ASN A 86 -14.46 -19.04 -10.44
N ASN A 87 -13.89 -18.71 -9.27
CA ASN A 87 -12.55 -18.11 -9.13
C ASN A 87 -12.36 -16.72 -9.80
N ALA A 88 -13.43 -16.09 -10.29
CA ALA A 88 -13.42 -14.72 -10.79
C ALA A 88 -14.19 -13.79 -9.84
N ARG A 89 -13.69 -12.57 -9.62
CA ARG A 89 -14.38 -11.55 -8.85
C ARG A 89 -15.53 -11.00 -9.69
N GLN A 90 -16.75 -11.04 -9.16
CA GLN A 90 -17.88 -10.36 -9.79
C GLN A 90 -17.89 -8.89 -9.36
N PHE A 91 -17.46 -8.02 -10.25
CA PHE A 91 -17.45 -6.58 -10.00
C PHE A 91 -18.88 -6.02 -10.03
N ILE A 92 -19.15 -5.01 -9.19
CA ILE A 92 -20.35 -4.19 -9.32
C ILE A 92 -19.98 -3.02 -10.23
N ASN A 93 -20.55 -2.99 -11.44
CA ASN A 93 -20.37 -1.86 -12.35
C ASN A 93 -21.38 -0.75 -12.00
N LEU A 94 -20.90 0.39 -11.52
CA LEU A 94 -21.74 1.54 -11.16
C LEU A 94 -22.25 2.35 -12.35
N GLU A 95 -21.77 2.08 -13.57
CA GLU A 95 -22.34 2.65 -14.80
C GLU A 95 -23.68 1.97 -15.15
N ASP A 96 -23.71 0.65 -15.04
CA ASP A 96 -24.88 -0.16 -15.42
C ASP A 96 -25.87 -0.36 -14.27
N ALA A 97 -25.43 -0.15 -13.03
CA ALA A 97 -26.22 -0.42 -11.83
C ALA A 97 -26.13 0.71 -10.80
N VAL A 98 -27.27 0.96 -10.15
CA VAL A 98 -27.37 1.85 -9.00
C VAL A 98 -27.23 1.01 -7.73
N LEU A 99 -26.25 1.33 -6.90
CA LEU A 99 -26.08 0.72 -5.59
C LEU A 99 -26.92 1.46 -4.56
N TYR A 100 -27.92 0.78 -3.99
CA TYR A 100 -28.75 1.32 -2.93
C TYR A 100 -28.19 0.96 -1.55
N THR A 101 -28.04 1.97 -0.71
CA THR A 101 -27.69 1.84 0.70
C THR A 101 -28.75 2.53 1.56
N ASN A 102 -28.74 2.29 2.87
CA ASN A 102 -29.66 2.98 3.78
C ASN A 102 -29.45 4.51 3.80
N GLN A 103 -28.30 4.98 3.32
CA GLN A 103 -27.91 6.38 3.30
C GLN A 103 -28.18 7.05 1.94
N GLY A 104 -28.42 6.26 0.88
CA GLY A 104 -28.65 6.80 -0.44
C GLY A 104 -28.34 5.85 -1.59
N GLU A 105 -28.46 6.39 -2.79
CA GLU A 105 -28.09 5.73 -4.03
C GLU A 105 -26.70 6.19 -4.50
N LEU A 106 -25.90 5.24 -4.98
CA LEU A 106 -24.59 5.47 -5.58
C LEU A 106 -24.60 4.96 -7.02
N HIS A 107 -24.15 5.79 -7.95
CA HIS A 107 -23.97 5.42 -9.35
C HIS A 107 -22.80 6.19 -9.98
N ALA A 108 -22.37 5.78 -11.15
CA ALA A 108 -21.35 6.43 -11.94
C ALA A 108 -21.94 6.87 -13.29
N ALA A 109 -21.52 8.02 -13.80
CA ALA A 109 -21.84 8.42 -15.16
C ALA A 109 -20.56 8.75 -15.93
N TYR A 110 -20.44 8.21 -17.14
CA TYR A 110 -19.30 8.47 -18.01
C TYR A 110 -19.35 9.89 -18.57
N ASN A 111 -18.23 10.61 -18.50
CA ASN A 111 -18.09 11.93 -19.07
C ASN A 111 -17.19 11.89 -20.32
N ASN A 112 -17.83 12.05 -21.48
CA ASN A 112 -17.16 12.08 -22.79
C ASN A 112 -16.11 13.18 -22.94
N GLY A 113 -16.17 14.26 -22.15
CA GLY A 113 -15.28 15.40 -22.26
C GLY A 113 -13.88 15.17 -21.69
N ASN A 114 -13.74 14.31 -20.67
CA ASN A 114 -12.45 14.00 -20.03
C ASN A 114 -12.12 12.50 -20.00
N GLY A 115 -13.01 11.63 -20.49
CA GLY A 115 -12.79 10.19 -20.53
C GLY A 115 -12.80 9.52 -19.15
N LEU A 116 -13.40 10.17 -18.16
CA LEU A 116 -13.50 9.67 -16.78
C LEU A 116 -14.97 9.51 -16.38
N TYR A 117 -15.20 8.70 -15.35
CA TYR A 117 -16.50 8.57 -14.72
C TYR A 117 -16.63 9.55 -13.57
N THR A 118 -17.79 10.14 -13.41
CA THR A 118 -18.14 10.92 -12.21
C THR A 118 -19.01 10.05 -11.32
N LEU A 119 -18.57 9.85 -10.08
CA LEU A 119 -19.36 9.19 -9.04
C LEU A 119 -20.39 10.17 -8.48
N PHE A 120 -21.63 9.70 -8.37
CA PHE A 120 -22.75 10.44 -7.79
C PHE A 120 -23.31 9.69 -6.59
N PHE A 121 -23.53 10.42 -5.49
CA PHE A 121 -24.24 9.92 -4.34
C PHE A 121 -25.47 10.79 -4.08
N ASN A 122 -26.67 10.20 -4.14
CA ASN A 122 -27.95 10.92 -4.14
C ASN A 122 -27.95 12.08 -5.15
N GLN A 123 -27.54 11.81 -6.38
CA GLN A 123 -27.45 12.80 -7.48
C GLN A 123 -26.44 13.94 -7.26
N ILE A 124 -25.63 13.89 -6.19
CA ILE A 124 -24.57 14.88 -5.92
C ILE A 124 -23.23 14.29 -6.37
N PRO A 125 -22.46 14.98 -7.24
CA PRO A 125 -21.14 14.52 -7.64
C PRO A 125 -20.19 14.49 -6.45
N ILE A 126 -19.45 13.41 -6.27
CA ILE A 126 -18.52 13.21 -5.15
C ILE A 126 -17.06 13.11 -5.58
N SER A 127 -16.77 12.46 -6.71
CA SER A 127 -15.39 12.30 -7.21
C SER A 127 -15.39 11.92 -8.69
N GLN A 128 -14.24 12.05 -9.33
CA GLN A 128 -13.94 11.43 -10.61
C GLN A 128 -13.13 10.14 -10.40
N ILE A 129 -13.38 9.13 -11.24
CA ILE A 129 -12.70 7.83 -11.22
C ILE A 129 -12.47 7.36 -12.66
N ALA A 130 -11.40 6.59 -12.87
CA ALA A 130 -11.10 6.01 -14.18
C ALA A 130 -11.98 4.79 -14.50
N ASN A 131 -12.40 4.02 -13.49
CA ASN A 131 -13.13 2.77 -13.68
C ASN A 131 -14.35 2.69 -12.73
N PRO A 132 -15.59 2.51 -13.24
CA PRO A 132 -16.80 2.46 -12.42
C PRO A 132 -16.98 1.14 -11.68
N ASN A 133 -16.08 0.17 -11.89
CA ASN A 133 -16.14 -1.14 -11.25
C ASN A 133 -15.65 -1.07 -9.80
N ILE A 134 -16.50 -1.52 -8.88
CA ILE A 134 -16.12 -1.72 -7.47
C ILE A 134 -15.31 -3.02 -7.38
N ILE A 135 -14.08 -2.92 -6.88
CA ILE A 135 -13.13 -4.04 -6.73
C ILE A 135 -13.36 -4.75 -5.39
N TYR A 136 -13.64 -3.98 -4.33
CA TYR A 136 -14.01 -4.51 -3.02
C TYR A 136 -15.12 -3.70 -2.38
N ALA A 137 -15.99 -4.38 -1.64
CA ALA A 137 -17.08 -3.79 -0.89
C ALA A 137 -17.21 -4.49 0.47
N PHE A 138 -17.10 -3.71 1.55
CA PHE A 138 -17.13 -4.20 2.92
C PHE A 138 -18.17 -3.47 3.75
N LYS A 139 -18.90 -4.20 4.58
CA LYS A 139 -19.74 -3.62 5.63
C LYS A 139 -19.06 -3.75 6.98
N LEU A 140 -18.70 -2.61 7.58
CA LEU A 140 -18.16 -2.55 8.94
C LEU A 140 -19.30 -2.73 9.97
N ASN A 141 -18.96 -3.18 11.19
CA ASN A 141 -19.94 -3.39 12.27
C ASN A 141 -20.68 -2.11 12.68
N ASN A 142 -20.08 -0.94 12.48
CA ASN A 142 -20.71 0.35 12.72
C ASN A 142 -21.68 0.77 11.59
N ASN A 143 -22.05 -0.16 10.71
CA ASN A 143 -22.87 0.03 9.51
C ASN A 143 -22.26 0.90 8.40
N ASN A 144 -20.99 1.29 8.53
CA ASN A 144 -20.31 1.98 7.44
C ASN A 144 -20.06 1.00 6.29
N LEU A 145 -20.38 1.46 5.07
CA LEU A 145 -20.07 0.75 3.85
C LEU A 145 -18.78 1.33 3.26
N ILE A 146 -17.81 0.46 2.99
CA ILE A 146 -16.53 0.84 2.39
C ILE A 146 -16.43 0.22 1.01
N LEU A 147 -16.17 1.05 0.01
CA LEU A 147 -16.03 0.66 -1.39
C LEU A 147 -14.64 1.02 -1.87
N ILE A 148 -14.00 0.14 -2.65
CA ILE A 148 -12.67 0.37 -3.23
C ILE A 148 -12.76 0.22 -4.76
N PHE A 149 -12.20 1.18 -5.48
CA PHE A 149 -12.19 1.26 -6.95
C PHE A 149 -10.83 1.68 -7.50
N ASP A 150 -10.59 1.43 -8.80
CA ASP A 150 -9.48 2.03 -9.53
C ASP A 150 -9.82 3.51 -9.80
N ALA A 151 -9.14 4.40 -9.08
CA ALA A 151 -9.26 5.84 -9.25
C ALA A 151 -8.58 6.32 -10.53
N GLU A 152 -7.39 5.77 -10.82
CA GLU A 152 -6.59 6.15 -11.99
C GLU A 152 -5.77 4.95 -12.48
N VAL A 153 -5.50 4.89 -13.78
CA VAL A 153 -4.54 3.94 -14.37
C VAL A 153 -3.48 4.73 -15.12
N VAL A 154 -2.27 4.79 -14.56
CA VAL A 154 -1.15 5.53 -15.13
C VAL A 154 -0.12 4.54 -15.67
N ASN A 155 0.03 4.46 -16.99
CA ASN A 155 0.97 3.52 -17.65
C ASN A 155 0.80 2.06 -17.20
N GLY A 156 -0.43 1.67 -16.83
CA GLY A 156 -0.80 0.36 -16.32
C GLY A 156 -0.53 0.14 -14.82
N ASP A 157 -0.08 1.14 -14.08
CA ASP A 157 -0.11 1.15 -12.61
C ASP A 157 -1.50 1.60 -12.17
N HIS A 158 -2.11 0.85 -11.26
CA HIS A 158 -3.44 1.13 -10.74
C HIS A 158 -3.33 1.95 -9.45
N ILE A 159 -3.97 3.11 -9.44
CA ILE A 159 -4.14 3.93 -8.24
C ILE A 159 -5.54 3.67 -7.72
N TYR A 160 -5.63 3.28 -6.46
CA TYR A 160 -6.89 2.90 -5.85
C TYR A 160 -7.44 4.04 -5.01
N ALA A 161 -8.76 4.16 -4.96
CA ALA A 161 -9.39 4.99 -3.96
C ALA A 161 -10.48 4.24 -3.20
N MET A 162 -10.63 4.64 -1.94
CA MET A 162 -11.59 4.09 -1.00
C MET A 162 -12.65 5.14 -0.66
N LEU A 163 -13.91 4.78 -0.82
CA LEU A 163 -15.07 5.57 -0.43
C LEU A 163 -15.71 4.97 0.82
N GLU A 164 -15.77 5.77 1.89
CA GLU A 164 -16.56 5.50 3.09
C GLU A 164 -17.95 6.15 2.98
N ILE A 165 -19.01 5.34 3.08
CA ILE A 165 -20.40 5.78 3.23
C ILE A 165 -20.80 5.48 4.67
N SER A 166 -20.93 6.52 5.48
CA SER A 166 -21.35 6.43 6.88
C SER A 166 -22.74 7.03 7.09
N ASP A 167 -23.42 6.59 8.16
CA ASP A 167 -24.72 7.15 8.59
C ASP A 167 -24.65 8.67 8.89
N SER A 168 -23.45 9.18 9.18
CA SER A 168 -23.22 10.57 9.57
C SER A 168 -23.04 11.55 8.40
N THR A 169 -23.36 11.15 7.16
CA THR A 169 -23.13 11.92 5.91
C THR A 169 -21.67 12.25 5.59
N ARG A 170 -20.71 11.72 6.37
CA ARG A 170 -19.28 11.86 6.06
C ARG A 170 -18.92 10.97 4.90
N ARG A 171 -18.36 11.61 3.88
CA ARG A 171 -17.84 11.02 2.65
C ARG A 171 -16.35 11.28 2.66
N ILE A 172 -15.56 10.22 2.71
CA ILE A 172 -14.11 10.38 2.74
C ILE A 172 -13.56 9.50 1.64
N LEU A 173 -12.95 10.16 0.66
CA LEU A 173 -12.17 9.51 -0.37
C LEU A 173 -10.73 9.41 0.14
N HIS A 174 -10.22 8.20 0.21
CA HIS A 174 -8.81 7.98 0.48
C HIS A 174 -8.14 7.48 -0.78
N GLU A 175 -7.16 8.23 -1.29
CA GLU A 175 -6.15 7.65 -2.16
C GLU A 175 -5.40 6.59 -1.35
N LEU A 176 -5.31 5.39 -1.89
CA LEU A 176 -4.62 4.28 -1.25
C LEU A 176 -3.28 4.05 -1.94
N GLY A 177 -2.19 4.14 -1.16
CA GLY A 177 -0.84 3.80 -1.59
C GLY A 177 -0.09 4.94 -2.29
N ASN A 178 1.24 4.94 -2.16
CA ASN A 178 2.14 5.84 -2.88
C ASN A 178 2.64 5.17 -4.17
N SER A 179 1.76 4.96 -5.15
CA SER A 179 2.06 4.19 -6.39
C SER A 179 2.29 2.69 -6.17
N GLU A 180 1.77 2.15 -5.07
CA GLU A 180 1.86 0.73 -4.70
C GLU A 180 0.66 -0.03 -5.27
N SER A 181 0.89 -1.19 -5.90
CA SER A 181 -0.20 -2.02 -6.41
C SER A 181 -0.85 -2.81 -5.27
N MET A 182 -2.17 -2.65 -5.09
CA MET A 182 -2.93 -3.40 -4.10
C MET A 182 -3.02 -4.87 -4.53
N ILE A 183 -2.53 -5.76 -3.67
CA ILE A 183 -2.58 -7.22 -3.86
C ILE A 183 -3.94 -7.74 -3.42
N ASP A 184 -4.39 -7.33 -2.23
CA ASP A 184 -5.62 -7.84 -1.63
C ASP A 184 -6.24 -6.88 -0.61
N ALA A 185 -7.52 -7.04 -0.31
CA ALA A 185 -8.19 -6.33 0.78
C ALA A 185 -9.12 -7.30 1.54
N THR A 186 -9.11 -7.23 2.87
CA THR A 186 -9.92 -8.12 3.70
C THR A 186 -10.48 -7.42 4.94
N LEU A 187 -11.62 -7.89 5.43
CA LEU A 187 -12.20 -7.41 6.68
C LEU A 187 -11.48 -8.06 7.88
N SER A 188 -11.28 -7.30 8.95
CA SER A 188 -10.73 -7.82 10.19
C SER A 188 -11.70 -8.83 10.85
N PRO A 189 -11.21 -9.80 11.65
CA PRO A 189 -12.08 -10.80 12.29
C PRO A 189 -13.16 -10.19 13.19
N ASN A 190 -12.85 -9.06 13.81
CA ASN A 190 -13.81 -8.33 14.63
C ASN A 190 -14.79 -7.48 13.81
N GLY A 191 -14.64 -7.35 12.49
CA GLY A 191 -15.54 -6.59 11.59
C GLY A 191 -15.44 -5.07 11.70
N ASN A 192 -14.44 -4.53 12.40
CA ASN A 192 -14.32 -3.10 12.65
C ASN A 192 -13.32 -2.39 11.72
N CYS A 193 -12.46 -3.14 11.03
CA CYS A 193 -11.40 -2.59 10.19
C CYS A 193 -11.25 -3.40 8.90
N ILE A 194 -10.61 -2.80 7.91
CA ILE A 194 -10.16 -3.43 6.67
C ILE A 194 -8.64 -3.44 6.67
N PHE A 195 -8.06 -4.59 6.32
CA PHE A 195 -6.65 -4.74 6.02
C PHE A 195 -6.45 -4.67 4.52
N LEU A 196 -5.58 -3.77 4.08
CA LEU A 196 -5.22 -3.56 2.69
C LEU A 196 -3.78 -4.02 2.50
N LYS A 197 -3.58 -4.95 1.58
CA LYS A 197 -2.27 -5.52 1.28
C LYS A 197 -1.74 -4.89 0.00
N PHE A 198 -0.53 -4.37 0.05
CA PHE A 198 0.14 -3.73 -1.08
C PHE A 198 1.48 -4.39 -1.37
N GLU A 199 1.85 -4.41 -2.66
CA GLU A 199 3.25 -4.57 -3.05
C GLU A 199 4.05 -3.37 -2.50
N ASP A 200 5.29 -3.61 -2.08
CA ASP A 200 6.13 -2.52 -1.59
C ASP A 200 6.62 -1.63 -2.74
N ALA A 201 6.59 -0.31 -2.53
CA ALA A 201 7.11 0.65 -3.51
C ALA A 201 8.60 0.43 -3.86
N ARG A 202 9.40 -0.10 -2.92
CA ARG A 202 10.82 -0.38 -3.12
C ARG A 202 11.00 -1.52 -4.10
N LYS A 203 11.51 -1.18 -5.27
CA LYS A 203 11.74 -2.10 -6.39
C LYS A 203 12.80 -3.19 -6.15
N TYR A 204 13.48 -3.17 -5.01
CA TYR A 204 14.53 -4.13 -4.63
C TYR A 204 14.10 -5.14 -3.56
N THR A 205 12.84 -5.08 -3.12
CA THR A 205 12.26 -6.06 -2.20
C THR A 205 12.18 -7.44 -2.85
N GLU A 206 12.08 -8.47 -2.01
CA GLU A 206 11.98 -9.85 -2.44
C GLU A 206 10.58 -10.16 -2.96
N ASP A 207 10.51 -11.15 -3.86
CA ASP A 207 9.22 -11.60 -4.38
C ASP A 207 8.38 -12.16 -3.22
N GLY A 208 7.18 -11.61 -3.04
CA GLY A 208 6.32 -11.95 -1.91
C GLY A 208 6.50 -11.08 -0.68
N ASP A 209 7.36 -10.06 -0.71
CA ASP A 209 7.33 -8.99 0.27
C ASP A 209 6.10 -8.10 0.03
N PHE A 210 5.42 -7.75 1.11
CA PHE A 210 4.23 -6.92 1.06
C PHE A 210 4.13 -6.06 2.31
N GLN A 211 3.40 -4.96 2.17
CA GLN A 211 2.99 -4.12 3.28
C GLN A 211 1.52 -4.36 3.59
N ILE A 212 1.14 -4.14 4.85
CA ILE A 212 -0.27 -4.13 5.26
C ILE A 212 -0.60 -2.79 5.88
N TYR A 213 -1.67 -2.19 5.37
CA TYR A 213 -2.32 -1.04 5.96
C TYR A 213 -3.64 -1.45 6.60
N GLN A 214 -4.01 -0.77 7.67
CA GLN A 214 -5.27 -0.94 8.39
C GLN A 214 -6.10 0.33 8.26
N TYR A 215 -7.38 0.15 7.97
CA TYR A 215 -8.37 1.22 7.93
C TYR A 215 -9.56 0.84 8.82
N CYS A 216 -9.89 1.67 9.81
CA CYS A 216 -10.97 1.40 10.78
C CYS A 216 -12.08 2.46 10.77
N GLY A 217 -12.25 3.15 9.64
CA GLY A 217 -13.13 4.31 9.53
C GLY A 217 -12.50 5.60 10.09
N GLY A 218 -12.97 6.75 9.60
CA GLY A 218 -12.53 8.05 10.10
C GLY A 218 -11.11 8.43 9.64
N ASN A 219 -11.05 8.92 8.41
CA ASN A 219 -9.98 9.68 7.75
C ASN A 219 -8.56 9.08 7.71
N SER A 220 -8.30 7.89 8.22
CA SER A 220 -6.91 7.44 8.40
C SER A 220 -6.68 5.98 8.05
N VAL A 221 -5.71 5.77 7.16
CA VAL A 221 -5.15 4.49 6.76
C VAL A 221 -3.76 4.41 7.42
N PHE A 222 -3.50 3.36 8.19
CA PHE A 222 -2.27 3.21 8.97
C PHE A 222 -1.47 2.01 8.49
N LYS A 223 -0.17 2.19 8.22
CA LYS A 223 0.71 1.05 7.97
C LYS A 223 0.91 0.27 9.27
N ILE A 224 0.53 -1.00 9.28
CA ILE A 224 0.68 -1.91 10.43
C ILE A 224 1.79 -2.95 10.21
N LEU A 225 2.08 -3.27 8.95
CA LEU A 225 3.22 -4.09 8.55
C LEU A 225 3.95 -3.38 7.42
N ASP A 226 5.24 -3.16 7.61
CA ASP A 226 6.16 -2.80 6.53
C ASP A 226 6.95 -4.05 6.12
N VAL A 227 7.54 -4.04 4.93
CA VAL A 227 8.47 -5.12 4.57
C VAL A 227 9.71 -5.07 5.47
N LYS A 228 10.62 -6.03 5.26
CA LYS A 228 11.89 -6.10 5.99
C LYS A 228 12.65 -4.77 5.93
N SER A 229 13.44 -4.51 6.98
CA SER A 229 14.14 -3.23 7.11
C SER A 229 15.19 -3.02 6.01
N GLU A 230 15.52 -1.76 5.73
CA GLU A 230 16.62 -1.42 4.85
C GLU A 230 17.93 -2.10 5.26
N ALA A 231 18.21 -2.14 6.57
CA ALA A 231 19.39 -2.81 7.12
C ALA A 231 19.42 -4.32 6.80
N TYR A 232 18.25 -4.98 6.81
CA TYR A 232 18.14 -6.38 6.40
C TYR A 232 18.58 -6.57 4.95
N TYR A 233 18.05 -5.76 4.01
CA TYR A 233 18.41 -5.88 2.60
C TYR A 233 19.88 -5.55 2.34
N GLN A 234 20.41 -4.50 2.98
CA GLN A 234 21.83 -4.16 2.90
C GLN A 234 22.71 -5.32 3.36
N GLN A 235 22.41 -5.92 4.53
CA GLN A 235 23.16 -7.07 5.04
C GLN A 235 23.03 -8.31 4.16
N LYS A 236 21.83 -8.58 3.63
CA LYS A 236 21.60 -9.71 2.72
C LYS A 236 22.42 -9.55 1.45
N PHE A 237 22.32 -8.40 0.79
CA PHE A 237 22.98 -8.13 -0.49
C PHE A 237 24.48 -7.88 -0.36
N ALA A 238 24.97 -7.50 0.83
CA ALA A 238 26.40 -7.39 1.11
C ALA A 238 27.19 -8.68 0.86
N ASN A 239 26.53 -9.84 0.97
CA ASN A 239 27.12 -11.16 0.77
C ASN A 239 26.94 -11.70 -0.66
N TYR A 240 26.29 -10.96 -1.56
CA TYR A 240 26.11 -11.38 -2.94
C TYR A 240 27.38 -11.18 -3.76
N SER A 241 27.62 -12.10 -4.69
CA SER A 241 28.59 -11.92 -5.77
C SER A 241 27.94 -11.29 -7.00
N ALA A 242 28.72 -10.56 -7.80
CA ALA A 242 28.26 -10.00 -9.07
C ALA A 242 27.68 -11.09 -10.01
N LYS A 243 28.29 -12.29 -10.01
CA LYS A 243 27.79 -13.44 -10.77
C LYS A 243 26.37 -13.85 -10.34
N GLN A 244 26.08 -13.87 -9.03
CA GLN A 244 24.74 -14.20 -8.52
C GLN A 244 23.70 -13.18 -8.98
N ILE A 245 24.02 -11.88 -8.93
CA ILE A 245 23.11 -10.82 -9.38
C ILE A 245 22.85 -10.91 -10.89
N VAL A 246 23.89 -11.13 -11.70
CA VAL A 246 23.72 -11.31 -13.16
C VAL A 246 22.88 -12.54 -13.48
N ASN A 247 23.07 -13.64 -12.76
CA ASN A 247 22.27 -14.84 -12.95
C ASN A 247 20.80 -14.62 -12.56
N LEU A 248 20.55 -13.89 -11.47
CA LEU A 248 19.20 -13.50 -11.07
C LEU A 248 18.52 -12.68 -12.18
N ALA A 249 19.16 -11.61 -12.66
CA ALA A 249 18.62 -10.80 -13.75
C ALA A 249 18.38 -11.59 -15.05
N LYS A 250 19.18 -12.63 -15.33
CA LYS A 250 18.94 -13.53 -16.47
C LYS A 250 17.72 -14.41 -16.27
N ASN A 251 17.55 -14.97 -15.08
CA ASN A 251 16.40 -15.82 -14.76
C ASN A 251 15.11 -15.03 -14.85
N ASP A 252 15.13 -13.79 -14.37
CA ASP A 252 14.01 -12.84 -14.44
C ASP A 252 13.80 -12.27 -15.85
N ARG A 253 14.65 -12.64 -16.83
CA ARG A 253 14.66 -12.14 -18.22
C ARG A 253 14.86 -10.62 -18.33
N CYS A 254 15.47 -10.01 -17.33
CA CYS A 254 15.69 -8.56 -17.24
C CYS A 254 17.08 -8.09 -17.67
N LEU A 255 17.88 -8.98 -18.23
CA LEU A 255 19.21 -8.68 -18.76
C LEU A 255 19.19 -8.61 -20.30
N ASP A 256 19.54 -7.45 -20.85
CA ASP A 256 19.75 -7.26 -22.27
C ASP A 256 21.09 -7.91 -22.69
N LYS A 257 20.98 -9.06 -23.35
CA LYS A 257 22.13 -9.83 -23.86
C LYS A 257 22.90 -9.09 -24.94
N SER A 258 22.27 -8.16 -25.66
CA SER A 258 22.86 -7.44 -26.80
C SER A 258 23.69 -6.24 -26.33
N ASN A 259 23.20 -5.50 -25.32
CA ASN A 259 23.85 -4.26 -24.85
C ASN A 259 24.64 -4.40 -23.55
N SER A 260 24.66 -5.60 -22.95
CA SER A 260 25.25 -5.82 -21.62
C SER A 260 24.67 -4.89 -20.55
N GLY A 261 23.37 -4.62 -20.63
CA GLY A 261 22.62 -3.73 -19.75
C GLY A 261 21.36 -4.40 -19.20
N PHE A 262 20.56 -3.65 -18.45
CA PHE A 262 19.22 -4.11 -18.02
C PHE A 262 18.15 -3.64 -19.00
N TYR A 263 17.09 -4.43 -19.16
CA TYR A 263 15.90 -3.93 -19.82
C TYR A 263 15.30 -2.80 -18.99
N LEU A 264 15.06 -1.66 -19.64
CA LEU A 264 14.43 -0.48 -19.04
C LEU A 264 12.91 -0.54 -19.16
N SER A 265 12.35 -1.75 -19.15
CA SER A 265 10.91 -1.95 -19.16
C SER A 265 10.37 -1.94 -17.72
N ARG A 266 9.07 -1.70 -17.60
CA ARG A 266 8.36 -1.66 -16.32
C ARG A 266 8.39 -3.01 -15.62
N GLU A 267 8.26 -4.10 -16.37
CA GLU A 267 8.32 -5.48 -15.86
C GLU A 267 9.67 -5.78 -15.19
N CYS A 268 10.74 -5.15 -15.68
CA CYS A 268 12.08 -5.29 -15.13
C CYS A 268 12.43 -4.24 -14.08
N ASN A 269 11.45 -3.46 -13.63
CA ASN A 269 11.62 -2.36 -12.69
C ASN A 269 12.80 -1.45 -13.08
N TYR A 270 13.00 -1.27 -14.38
CA TYR A 270 14.09 -0.47 -14.95
C TYR A 270 15.51 -0.88 -14.47
N GLY A 271 15.69 -2.12 -14.02
CA GLY A 271 16.97 -2.62 -13.50
C GLY A 271 17.33 -2.14 -12.08
N ILE A 272 16.43 -1.42 -11.40
CA ILE A 272 16.69 -0.82 -10.08
C ILE A 272 17.04 -1.87 -9.03
N LYS A 273 16.31 -3.00 -9.01
CA LYS A 273 16.56 -4.15 -8.11
C LYS A 273 18.03 -4.55 -8.13
N TYR A 274 18.54 -4.88 -9.32
CA TYR A 274 19.89 -5.41 -9.49
C TYR A 274 20.97 -4.37 -9.21
N CYS A 275 20.72 -3.10 -9.56
CA CYS A 275 21.66 -2.03 -9.27
C CYS A 275 21.72 -1.67 -7.80
N TYR A 276 20.60 -1.73 -7.09
CA TYR A 276 20.59 -1.62 -5.63
C TYR A 276 21.41 -2.76 -5.02
N MET A 277 21.11 -4.03 -5.37
CA MET A 277 21.87 -5.18 -4.87
C MET A 277 23.37 -5.06 -5.13
N PHE A 278 23.77 -4.62 -6.33
CA PHE A 278 25.17 -4.46 -6.73
C PHE A 278 25.90 -3.44 -5.87
N ARG A 279 25.24 -2.32 -5.54
CA ARG A 279 25.82 -1.23 -4.71
C ARG A 279 26.01 -1.64 -3.25
N GLN A 280 25.28 -2.65 -2.76
CA GLN A 280 25.42 -3.12 -1.39
C GLN A 280 26.57 -4.13 -1.19
N ILE A 281 27.20 -4.63 -2.25
CA ILE A 281 28.30 -5.61 -2.13
C ILE A 281 29.48 -4.98 -1.39
N THR A 282 29.85 -5.55 -0.24
CA THR A 282 30.92 -4.99 0.62
C THR A 282 32.33 -5.32 0.14
N LYS A 283 32.53 -6.49 -0.50
CA LYS A 283 33.84 -6.95 -1.00
C LYS A 283 33.72 -7.46 -2.44
N PRO A 284 33.56 -6.55 -3.42
CA PRO A 284 33.37 -6.96 -4.81
C PRO A 284 34.62 -7.59 -5.41
N THR A 285 34.47 -8.76 -6.01
CA THR A 285 35.51 -9.34 -6.89
C THR A 285 35.39 -8.71 -8.27
N GLN A 286 36.47 -8.14 -8.79
CA GLN A 286 36.53 -7.39 -10.06
C GLN A 286 36.53 -8.32 -11.30
N ASP A 287 35.61 -9.27 -11.33
CA ASP A 287 35.46 -10.23 -12.42
C ASP A 287 34.65 -9.66 -13.62
N LYS A 288 34.44 -10.49 -14.64
CA LYS A 288 33.66 -10.08 -15.82
C LYS A 288 32.21 -9.71 -15.50
N TYR A 289 31.61 -10.29 -14.45
CA TYR A 289 30.24 -10.01 -14.04
C TYR A 289 30.17 -8.67 -13.32
N TYR A 290 31.19 -8.35 -12.51
CA TYR A 290 31.32 -7.04 -11.88
C TYR A 290 31.38 -5.92 -12.93
N LYS A 291 32.28 -6.05 -13.93
CA LYS A 291 32.39 -5.05 -15.01
C LYS A 291 31.10 -4.87 -15.80
N MET A 292 30.34 -5.95 -15.98
CA MET A 292 29.04 -5.89 -16.64
C MET A 292 28.03 -5.09 -15.82
N LEU A 293 27.89 -5.39 -14.52
CA LEU A 293 26.98 -4.67 -13.63
C LEU A 293 27.39 -3.21 -13.44
N ASP A 294 28.68 -2.94 -13.30
CA ASP A 294 29.21 -1.58 -13.19
C ASP A 294 28.84 -0.73 -14.41
N LYS A 295 29.04 -1.28 -15.62
CA LYS A 295 28.60 -0.62 -16.86
C LYS A 295 27.08 -0.43 -16.93
N ALA A 296 26.31 -1.47 -16.57
CA ALA A 296 24.86 -1.41 -16.63
C ALA A 296 24.27 -0.36 -15.67
N CYS A 297 24.74 -0.35 -14.43
CA CYS A 297 24.23 0.51 -13.37
C CYS A 297 24.73 1.95 -13.40
N ASN A 298 25.87 2.20 -14.06
CA ASN A 298 26.40 3.54 -14.26
C ASN A 298 26.04 4.12 -15.64
N SER A 299 25.26 3.40 -16.46
CA SER A 299 24.73 3.96 -17.70
C SER A 299 23.81 5.15 -17.40
N THR A 300 23.92 6.21 -18.20
CA THR A 300 23.20 7.49 -17.97
C THR A 300 21.68 7.31 -17.93
N SER A 301 21.13 6.36 -18.69
CA SER A 301 19.71 6.03 -18.71
C SER A 301 19.26 5.37 -17.41
N VAL A 302 19.95 4.33 -16.93
CA VAL A 302 19.63 3.65 -15.66
C VAL A 302 19.84 4.59 -14.48
N SER A 303 20.93 5.36 -14.47
CA SER A 303 21.23 6.30 -13.38
C SER A 303 20.15 7.39 -13.24
N THR A 304 19.71 7.99 -14.36
CA THR A 304 18.64 9.00 -14.34
C THR A 304 17.31 8.42 -13.84
N VAL A 305 16.94 7.23 -14.31
CA VAL A 305 15.70 6.56 -13.88
C VAL A 305 15.76 6.16 -12.41
N TYR A 306 16.89 5.59 -11.96
CA TYR A 306 17.13 5.24 -10.56
C TYR A 306 17.00 6.46 -9.64
N GLN A 307 17.60 7.60 -10.00
CA GLN A 307 17.51 8.83 -9.21
C GLN A 307 16.08 9.40 -9.20
N ALA A 308 15.37 9.35 -10.32
CA ALA A 308 13.99 9.84 -10.40
C ALA A 308 12.99 8.99 -9.59
N ILE A 309 13.25 7.68 -9.45
CA ILE A 309 12.35 6.75 -8.76
C ILE A 309 12.64 6.69 -7.25
N ILE A 310 13.90 6.83 -6.81
CA ILE A 310 14.26 6.75 -5.38
C ILE A 310 14.13 8.09 -4.66
N SER A 311 14.06 9.21 -5.38
CA SER A 311 13.83 10.55 -4.80
C SER A 311 12.35 10.89 -4.58
N ARG A 312 11.43 9.98 -4.94
CA ARG A 312 10.00 10.06 -4.65
C ARG A 312 9.66 9.22 -3.42
#